data_AF-A0A1J0P8I1-F1
#
_entry.id   AF-A0A1J0P8I1-F1
#
_cell.length_a   1.000
_cell.length_b   1.000
_cell.length_c   1.000
_cell.angle_alpha   90.00
_cell.angle_beta   90.00
_cell.angle_gamma   90.00
#
_symmetry.space_group_name_H-M   'P 1'
#
loop_
_entity.id
_entity.type
_entity.pdbx_description
1 polymer ?
#
loop_
_entity_poly.entity_id
_entity_poly.type
_entity_poly.pdbx_seq_one_letter_code
_entity_poly.pdbx_strand_id
1 'polypeptide(L)'
;MRVVPLRLTPGADLRLVLEAWMQEQNEQAGCVISGIGSLSVARLRWAGQEAITTLTGDLEILSLAGSLSPDGVHLHIALADSTGAVVGGHLCSGSLVRTTAELVLALLPEWRFKREFDPATGFAELQIRKADASD
;
A
#
# COMPACT_ATOMS: atom_id res chain seq x y z
N MET A 1 8.58 -14.81 -9.77
CA MET A 1 8.04 -14.12 -8.58
C MET A 1 8.94 -14.37 -7.38
N ARG A 2 9.24 -13.34 -6.60
CA ARG A 2 10.01 -13.42 -5.34
C ARG A 2 9.16 -12.92 -4.19
N VAL A 3 8.99 -13.72 -3.13
CA VAL A 3 8.17 -13.37 -1.97
C VAL A 3 9.06 -12.87 -0.83
N VAL A 4 8.71 -11.74 -0.23
CA VAL A 4 9.50 -11.08 0.82
C VAL A 4 8.61 -10.77 2.02
N PRO A 5 8.87 -11.36 3.20
CA PRO A 5 8.23 -10.93 4.44
C PRO A 5 8.87 -9.63 4.94
N LEU A 6 8.05 -8.69 5.39
CA LEU A 6 8.48 -7.41 5.95
C LEU A 6 7.67 -7.10 7.21
N ARG A 7 8.33 -6.68 8.29
CA ARG A 7 7.67 -6.23 9.51
C ARG A 7 7.99 -4.75 9.75
N LEU A 8 6.94 -3.96 10.00
CA LEU A 8 7.06 -2.57 10.41
C LEU A 8 6.89 -2.45 11.93
N THR A 9 7.64 -1.53 12.51
CA THR A 9 7.65 -1.25 13.95
C THR A 9 6.73 -0.09 14.31
N PRO A 10 6.38 0.08 15.60
CA PRO A 10 5.58 1.21 16.06
C PRO A 10 6.10 2.57 15.57
N GLY A 11 5.19 3.46 15.20
CA GLY A 11 5.48 4.81 14.70
C GLY A 11 5.87 4.89 13.23
N ALA A 12 6.14 3.76 12.56
CA ALA A 12 6.42 3.75 11.13
C ALA A 12 5.18 4.18 10.32
N ASP A 13 5.38 5.00 9.29
CA ASP A 13 4.34 5.31 8.31
C ASP A 13 4.22 4.16 7.30
N LEU A 14 3.10 3.44 7.33
CA LEU A 14 2.90 2.24 6.53
C LEU A 14 3.06 2.50 5.03
N ARG A 15 2.54 3.62 4.53
CA ARG A 15 2.59 3.94 3.10
C ARG A 15 4.01 4.35 2.70
N LEU A 16 4.61 5.27 3.44
CA LEU A 16 5.94 5.80 3.09
C LEU A 16 7.02 4.72 3.17
N VAL A 17 6.91 3.79 4.13
CA VAL A 17 7.84 2.65 4.21
C VAL A 17 7.70 1.75 2.97
N LEU A 18 6.49 1.48 2.48
CA LEU A 18 6.33 0.66 1.27
C LEU A 18 6.79 1.36 -0.01
N GLU A 19 6.62 2.69 -0.09
CA GLU A 19 7.19 3.51 -1.18
C GLU A 19 8.73 3.44 -1.18
N ALA A 20 9.35 3.68 -0.03
CA ALA A 20 10.80 3.60 0.13
C ALA A 20 11.33 2.17 -0.12
N TRP A 21 10.67 1.16 0.44
CA TRP A 21 11.05 -0.23 0.25
C TRP A 21 11.02 -0.63 -1.23
N MET A 22 10.01 -0.20 -2.00
CA MET A 22 9.92 -0.50 -3.43
C MET A 22 11.02 0.19 -4.23
N GLN A 23 11.43 1.41 -3.85
CA GLN A 23 12.54 2.14 -4.46
C GLN A 23 13.91 1.46 -4.25
N GLU A 24 14.05 0.68 -3.17
CA GLU A 24 15.27 -0.09 -2.87
C GLU A 24 15.35 -1.41 -3.64
N GLN A 25 14.28 -1.83 -4.34
CA GLN A 25 14.26 -3.07 -5.11
C GLN A 25 14.76 -2.85 -6.54
N ASN A 26 15.35 -3.90 -7.12
CA ASN A 26 15.70 -3.90 -8.55
C ASN A 26 14.47 -4.12 -9.43
N GLU A 27 13.47 -4.85 -8.92
CA GLU A 27 12.24 -5.13 -9.63
C GLU A 27 11.36 -3.88 -9.77
N GLN A 28 10.61 -3.84 -10.87
CA GLN A 28 9.86 -2.66 -11.31
C GLN A 28 8.34 -2.86 -11.17
N ALA A 29 7.94 -3.96 -10.53
CA ALA A 29 6.59 -4.32 -10.26
C ALA A 29 6.53 -5.19 -9.00
N GLY A 30 5.56 -4.90 -8.13
CA GLY A 30 5.27 -5.70 -6.97
C GLY A 30 3.83 -5.56 -6.50
N CYS A 31 3.45 -6.39 -5.54
CA CYS A 31 2.15 -6.31 -4.90
C CYS A 31 2.21 -6.76 -3.44
N VAL A 32 1.19 -6.37 -2.68
CA VAL A 32 0.94 -6.89 -1.34
C VAL A 32 0.15 -8.19 -1.48
N ILE A 33 0.72 -9.31 -1.03
CA ILE A 33 0.01 -10.60 -0.94
C ILE A 33 -0.87 -10.61 0.32
N SER A 34 -0.30 -10.14 1.44
CA SER A 34 -0.99 -10.04 2.72
C SER A 34 -0.40 -8.88 3.52
N GLY A 35 -1.24 -8.20 4.28
CA GLY A 35 -0.81 -7.24 5.28
C GLY A 35 -1.82 -7.15 6.40
N ILE A 36 -1.35 -7.42 7.62
CA ILE A 36 -2.12 -7.38 8.86
C ILE A 36 -1.31 -6.62 9.92
N GLY A 37 -1.94 -6.29 11.05
CA GLY A 37 -1.28 -5.58 12.14
C GLY A 37 -2.17 -4.51 12.73
N SER A 38 -1.60 -3.40 13.16
CA SER A 38 -2.38 -2.34 13.80
C SER A 38 -1.86 -0.94 13.52
N LEU A 39 -2.78 0.03 13.50
CA LEU A 39 -2.50 1.45 13.35
C LEU A 39 -2.99 2.24 14.56
N SER A 40 -2.27 3.31 14.90
CA SER A 40 -2.68 4.29 15.92
C SER A 40 -3.33 5.51 15.26
N VAL A 41 -2.94 5.75 14.00
CA VAL A 41 -3.50 6.75 13.10
C VAL A 41 -3.72 6.09 11.76
N ALA A 42 -4.91 6.21 11.18
CA ALA A 42 -5.17 5.86 9.80
C ALA A 42 -5.67 7.09 9.04
N ARG A 43 -5.03 7.38 7.91
CA ARG A 43 -5.42 8.47 7.00
C ARG A 43 -5.96 7.85 5.73
N LEU A 44 -7.27 7.95 5.55
CA LEU A 44 -8.00 7.29 4.46
C LEU A 44 -8.67 8.33 3.57
N ARG A 45 -8.60 8.12 2.26
CA ARG A 45 -9.50 8.77 1.32
C ARG A 45 -10.62 7.80 0.97
N TRP A 46 -11.86 8.19 1.27
CA TRP A 46 -13.03 7.38 0.97
C TRP A 46 -13.42 7.45 -0.50
N ALA A 47 -14.25 6.49 -0.94
CA ALA A 47 -14.69 6.39 -2.32
C ALA A 47 -15.35 7.69 -2.80
N GLY A 48 -14.84 8.24 -3.90
CA GLY A 48 -15.36 9.48 -4.51
C GLY A 48 -15.12 10.76 -3.71
N GLN A 49 -14.35 10.71 -2.60
CA GLN A 49 -14.04 11.88 -1.79
C GLN A 49 -12.63 12.38 -2.12
N GLU A 50 -12.45 13.70 -2.17
CA GLU A 50 -11.10 14.30 -2.27
C GLU A 50 -10.45 14.44 -0.89
N ALA A 51 -11.26 14.70 0.14
CA ALA A 51 -10.80 14.90 1.49
C ALA A 51 -10.25 13.62 2.12
N ILE A 52 -9.17 13.78 2.89
CA ILE A 52 -8.58 12.71 3.69
C ILE A 52 -9.23 12.72 5.07
N THR A 53 -9.84 11.61 5.45
CA THR A 53 -10.34 11.37 6.80
C THR A 53 -9.22 10.83 7.68
N THR A 54 -9.06 11.38 8.88
CA THR A 54 -8.12 10.87 9.88
C THR A 54 -8.89 10.13 10.98
N LEU A 55 -8.51 8.88 11.21
CA LEU A 55 -9.03 8.04 12.27
C LEU A 55 -7.90 7.81 13.28
N THR A 56 -8.21 7.94 14.57
CA THR A 56 -7.24 7.72 15.66
C THR A 56 -7.83 6.76 16.68
N GLY A 57 -6.95 5.97 17.30
CA GLY A 57 -7.34 4.96 18.29
C GLY A 57 -6.64 3.62 18.06
N ASP A 58 -7.13 2.57 18.70
CA ASP A 58 -6.65 1.21 18.49
C ASP A 58 -7.34 0.61 17.28
N LEU A 59 -6.66 0.61 16.13
CA LEU A 59 -7.17 0.09 14.86
C LEU A 59 -6.43 -1.19 14.47
N GLU A 60 -7.16 -2.25 14.13
CA GLU A 60 -6.60 -3.48 13.58
C GLU A 60 -6.68 -3.46 12.06
N ILE A 61 -5.56 -3.76 11.40
CA ILE A 61 -5.47 -3.97 9.96
C ILE A 61 -5.97 -5.38 9.66
N LEU A 62 -7.17 -5.46 9.08
CA LEU A 62 -7.77 -6.72 8.65
C LEU A 62 -7.22 -7.16 7.29
N SER A 63 -6.98 -6.20 6.40
CA SER A 63 -6.34 -6.44 5.12
C SER A 63 -5.67 -5.17 4.59
N LEU A 64 -4.51 -5.37 3.95
CA LEU A 64 -3.86 -4.40 3.09
C LEU A 64 -3.67 -5.04 1.72
N ALA A 65 -4.09 -4.35 0.68
CA ALA A 65 -3.96 -4.82 -0.69
C ALA A 65 -3.49 -3.68 -1.59
N GLY A 66 -2.67 -3.99 -2.59
CA GLY A 66 -2.26 -2.98 -3.54
C GLY A 66 -1.12 -3.38 -4.46
N SER A 67 -0.84 -2.47 -5.39
CA SER A 67 0.25 -2.57 -6.36
C SER A 67 1.38 -1.62 -5.96
N LEU A 68 2.62 -2.10 -6.13
CA LEU A 68 3.84 -1.39 -5.82
C LEU A 68 4.61 -1.19 -7.12
N SER A 69 4.92 0.06 -7.44
CA SER A 69 5.86 0.43 -8.50
C SER A 69 6.82 1.48 -7.96
N PRO A 70 8.00 1.67 -8.57
CA PRO A 70 8.93 2.68 -8.10
C PRO A 70 8.29 4.07 -8.14
N ASP A 71 7.57 4.40 -9.20
CA ASP A 71 6.87 5.69 -9.34
C ASP A 71 5.62 5.87 -8.46
N GLY A 72 5.27 4.89 -7.63
CA GLY A 72 4.30 5.06 -6.55
C GLY A 72 3.54 3.79 -6.17
N VAL A 73 2.99 3.78 -4.95
CA VAL A 73 2.14 2.69 -4.47
C VAL A 73 0.66 3.06 -4.57
N HIS A 74 -0.19 2.07 -4.87
CA HIS A 74 -1.64 2.18 -4.79
C HIS A 74 -2.15 1.14 -3.79
N LEU A 75 -2.45 1.59 -2.57
CA LEU A 75 -2.80 0.75 -1.43
C LEU A 75 -4.23 1.04 -0.96
N HIS A 76 -5.02 -0.01 -0.80
CA HIS A 76 -6.31 0.01 -0.10
C HIS A 76 -6.20 -0.82 1.18
N ILE A 77 -6.95 -0.41 2.19
CA ILE A 77 -6.90 -1.03 3.53
C ILE A 77 -8.32 -1.20 4.08
N ALA A 78 -8.53 -2.28 4.86
CA ALA A 78 -9.68 -2.46 5.72
C ALA A 78 -9.22 -2.52 7.18
N LEU A 79 -9.88 -1.74 8.03
CA LEU A 79 -9.54 -1.54 9.44
C LEU A 79 -10.75 -1.87 10.31
N ALA A 80 -10.53 -2.50 11.46
CA ALA A 80 -11.52 -2.62 12.53
C ALA A 80 -11.16 -1.71 13.70
N ASP A 81 -12.15 -1.04 14.28
CA ASP A 81 -11.99 -0.31 15.54
C ASP A 81 -12.26 -1.21 16.77
N SER A 82 -12.19 -0.62 17.97
CA SER A 82 -12.42 -1.32 19.24
C SER A 82 -13.84 -1.85 19.43
N THR A 83 -14.80 -1.43 18.60
CA THR A 83 -16.17 -1.97 18.58
C THR A 83 -16.33 -3.13 17.60
N GLY A 84 -15.32 -3.38 16.76
CA GLY A 84 -15.36 -4.32 15.65
C GLY A 84 -15.99 -3.74 14.39
N ALA A 85 -16.32 -2.45 14.36
CA ALA A 85 -16.82 -1.80 13.16
C ALA A 85 -15.71 -1.67 12.12
N VAL A 86 -16.03 -2.01 10.87
CA VAL A 86 -15.06 -2.03 9.77
C VAL A 86 -15.20 -0.78 8.91
N VAL A 87 -14.07 -0.12 8.68
CA VAL A 87 -13.93 1.00 7.73
C VAL A 87 -12.80 0.71 6.77
N GLY A 88 -12.94 1.16 5.52
CA GLY A 88 -11.90 0.97 4.51
C GLY A 88 -11.82 2.13 3.54
N GLY A 89 -10.73 2.16 2.79
CA GLY A 89 -10.51 3.19 1.78
C GLY A 89 -9.10 3.15 1.19
N HIS A 90 -8.79 4.19 0.44
CA HIS A 90 -7.45 4.41 -0.10
C HIS A 90 -6.51 4.87 1.02
N LEU A 91 -5.40 4.17 1.22
CA LEU A 91 -4.43 4.45 2.26
C LEU A 91 -3.55 5.64 1.86
N CYS A 92 -3.58 6.70 2.67
CA CYS A 92 -2.75 7.88 2.53
C CYS A 92 -1.56 7.84 3.52
N SER A 93 -0.54 8.66 3.24
CA SER A 93 0.57 8.90 4.16
C SER A 93 0.06 9.53 5.47
N GLY A 94 0.83 9.38 6.53
CA GLY A 94 0.50 9.67 7.92
C GLY A 94 -0.33 8.57 8.60
N SER A 95 -0.34 7.36 8.04
CA SER A 95 -0.96 6.18 8.66
C SER A 95 0.09 5.40 9.46
N LEU A 96 0.03 5.51 10.78
CA LEU A 96 1.12 5.14 11.69
C LEU A 96 0.87 3.79 12.35
N VAL A 97 1.87 2.91 12.28
CA VAL A 97 1.84 1.59 12.94
C VAL A 97 1.77 1.76 14.45
N ARG A 98 0.88 1.01 15.10
CA ARG A 98 0.70 1.03 16.56
C ARG A 98 1.57 0.01 17.26
N THR A 99 1.42 -1.27 16.94
CA THR A 99 2.21 -2.36 17.56
C THR A 99 3.11 -3.07 16.55
N THR A 100 2.56 -3.44 15.39
CA THR A 100 3.26 -4.15 14.31
C THR A 100 2.45 -3.99 13.02
N ALA A 101 3.11 -4.05 11.88
CA ALA A 101 2.46 -4.43 10.63
C ALA A 101 3.28 -5.53 9.97
N GLU A 102 2.66 -6.67 9.72
CA GLU A 102 3.27 -7.87 9.16
C GLU A 102 2.79 -8.02 7.73
N LEU A 103 3.73 -7.88 6.80
CA LEU A 103 3.46 -7.81 5.38
C LEU A 103 4.15 -8.99 4.67
N VAL A 104 3.44 -9.55 3.70
CA VAL A 104 3.99 -10.48 2.72
C VAL A 104 3.87 -9.80 1.36
N LEU A 105 5.01 -9.50 0.76
CA LEU A 105 5.11 -8.78 -0.51
C LEU A 105 5.59 -9.72 -1.60
N ALA A 106 5.17 -9.47 -2.84
CA ALA A 106 5.70 -10.13 -4.03
C ALA A 106 6.37 -9.13 -4.94
N LEU A 107 7.57 -9.47 -5.40
CA LEU A 107 8.26 -8.81 -6.50
C LEU A 107 8.07 -9.65 -7.78
N LEU A 108 7.79 -8.95 -8.87
CA LEU A 108 7.31 -9.52 -10.13
C LEU A 108 8.35 -9.22 -11.24
N PRO A 109 9.46 -9.97 -11.31
CA PRO A 109 10.59 -9.64 -12.19
C PRO A 109 10.24 -9.67 -13.69
N GLU A 110 9.22 -10.42 -14.09
CA GLU A 110 8.75 -10.51 -15.48
C GLU A 110 7.89 -9.32 -15.90
N TRP A 111 7.64 -8.36 -15.00
CA TRP A 111 6.71 -7.27 -15.21
C TRP A 111 7.32 -5.92 -14.83
N ARG A 112 6.82 -4.88 -15.47
CA ARG A 112 7.11 -3.47 -15.17
C ARG A 112 5.78 -2.75 -14.98
N PHE A 113 5.65 -2.07 -13.85
CA PHE A 113 4.51 -1.20 -13.54
C PHE A 113 4.95 0.25 -13.69
N LYS A 114 4.07 1.06 -14.28
CA LYS A 114 4.20 2.52 -14.33
C LYS A 114 2.87 3.18 -14.02
N ARG A 115 2.92 4.43 -13.58
CA ARG A 115 1.79 5.32 -13.39
C ARG A 115 1.85 6.37 -14.49
N GLU A 116 0.96 6.25 -15.48
CA GLU A 116 0.86 7.19 -16.59
C GLU A 116 -0.49 7.91 -16.50
N PHE A 117 -0.52 9.20 -16.82
CA PHE A 117 -1.76 9.98 -16.79
C PHE A 117 -2.75 9.43 -17.81
N ASP A 118 -3.95 9.09 -17.34
CA ASP A 118 -5.08 8.66 -18.17
C ASP A 118 -6.11 9.80 -18.30
N PRO A 119 -6.28 10.39 -19.50
CA PRO A 119 -7.26 11.45 -19.73
C PRO A 119 -8.72 11.03 -19.45
N ALA A 120 -9.05 9.74 -19.50
CA ALA A 120 -10.40 9.25 -19.25
C ALA A 120 -10.76 9.27 -17.77
N THR A 121 -9.78 9.11 -16.88
CA THR A 121 -9.99 9.11 -15.41
C THR A 121 -9.53 10.40 -14.75
N GLY A 122 -8.59 11.12 -15.38
CA GLY A 122 -7.95 12.30 -14.80
C GLY A 122 -6.88 11.96 -13.76
N PHE A 123 -6.48 10.69 -13.65
CA PHE A 123 -5.51 10.20 -12.67
C PHE A 123 -4.32 9.49 -13.33
N ALA A 124 -3.25 9.29 -12.56
CA ALA A 124 -2.13 8.46 -12.98
C ALA A 124 -2.47 6.97 -12.74
N GLU A 125 -2.82 6.27 -13.81
CA GLU A 125 -3.31 4.89 -13.77
C GLU A 125 -2.20 3.87 -14.01
N LEU A 126 -2.44 2.63 -13.57
CA LEU A 126 -1.48 1.53 -13.72
C LEU A 126 -1.34 1.12 -15.19
N GLN A 127 -0.11 1.22 -15.70
CA GLN A 127 0.31 0.63 -16.97
C GLN A 127 1.18 -0.60 -16.69
N ILE A 128 0.88 -1.70 -17.39
CA ILE A 128 1.53 -2.99 -17.19
C ILE A 128 2.26 -3.40 -18.47
N ARG A 129 3.55 -3.69 -18.36
CA ARG A 129 4.37 -4.21 -19.47
C ARG A 129 5.14 -5.44 -19.02
N LYS A 130 5.42 -6.37 -19.93
CA LYS A 130 6.41 -7.41 -19.66
C LYS A 130 7.80 -6.78 -19.58
N ALA A 131 8.64 -7.29 -18.69
CA ALA A 131 10.06 -6.99 -18.73
C ALA A 131 10.68 -7.68 -19.95
N ASP A 132 11.53 -6.96 -20.69
CA ASP A 132 12.25 -7.53 -21.82
C ASP A 132 13.29 -8.54 -21.30
N ALA A 133 13.60 -9.57 -22.10
CA ALA A 133 14.51 -10.65 -21.71
C ALA A 133 15.99 -10.23 -21.58
N SER A 134 16.29 -8.93 -21.73
CA SER A 134 17.64 -8.38 -21.90
C SER A 134 18.01 -7.26 -20.92
N ASP A 135 17.19 -7.03 -19.87
CA ASP A 135 17.52 -6.11 -18.77
C ASP A 135 18.10 -6.84 -17.55
#